data_AF-A0AAD4GHC6-F1
#
_entry.id   AF-A0AAD4GHC6-F1
#
_cell.length_a   1.000
_cell.length_b   1.000
_cell.length_c   1.000
_cell.angle_alpha   90.00
_cell.angle_beta   90.00
_cell.angle_gamma   90.00
#
_symmetry.space_group_name_H-M   'P 1'
#
loop_
_entity.id
_entity.type
_entity.pdbx_description
1 polymer ?
#
loop_
_entity_poly.entity_id
_entity_poly.type
_entity_poly.pdbx_seq_one_letter_code
_entity_poly.pdbx_strand_id
1 'polypeptide(L)'
;NVIVFGESGVGKSSLINLIAGKKVCETSSGALGCTLDYRQHLLDLGDQHYAIWDTAGLDEGTQGTVPAEQAEAYLKKLLHELVQNNGVDLLVYCVRGTRVRSALLTNYHIFYSAICRRKVPIAIVITGLENQEGNMETWWYRNEPHFGLLKMFFDSHACVTT
;
A
#
# COMPACT_ATOMS: atom_id res chain seq x y z
N ASN A 1 -7.79 -3.49 11.93
CA ASN A 1 -6.45 -3.58 11.32
C ASN A 1 -6.53 -3.26 9.83
N VAL A 2 -5.94 -2.12 9.45
CA VAL A 2 -5.73 -1.71 8.05
C VAL A 2 -4.25 -1.87 7.74
N ILE A 3 -3.88 -2.56 6.67
CA ILE A 3 -2.48 -2.73 6.28
C ILE A 3 -2.21 -1.93 5.02
N VAL A 4 -1.22 -1.06 5.04
CA VAL A 4 -0.78 -0.29 3.88
C VAL A 4 0.49 -0.93 3.32
N PHE A 5 0.42 -1.42 2.09
CA PHE A 5 1.54 -2.12 1.44
C PHE A 5 1.75 -1.62 0.01
N GLY A 6 2.91 -1.92 -0.56
CA GLY A 6 3.31 -1.49 -1.90
C GLY A 6 4.81 -1.29 -2.03
N GLU A 7 5.25 -0.93 -3.24
CA GLU A 7 6.68 -0.76 -3.57
C GLU A 7 7.36 0.33 -2.71
N SER A 8 8.68 0.40 -2.75
CA SER A 8 9.38 1.49 -2.07
C SER A 8 9.15 2.83 -2.77
N GLY A 9 9.11 3.91 -1.98
CA GLY A 9 8.97 5.26 -2.52
C GLY A 9 7.62 5.58 -3.20
N VAL A 10 6.61 4.71 -3.06
CA VAL A 10 5.24 4.97 -3.57
C VAL A 10 4.40 5.85 -2.64
N GLY A 11 4.93 6.26 -1.49
CA GLY A 11 4.23 7.20 -0.59
C GLY A 11 3.32 6.56 0.46
N LYS A 12 3.57 5.30 0.88
CA LYS A 12 2.82 4.63 1.97
C LYS A 12 2.78 5.45 3.26
N SER A 13 3.93 5.82 3.79
CA SER A 13 4.04 6.61 5.03
C SER A 13 3.45 8.03 4.87
N SER A 14 3.55 8.63 3.68
CA SER A 14 2.89 9.90 3.37
C SER A 14 1.37 9.78 3.33
N LEU A 15 0.85 8.69 2.76
CA LEU A 15 -0.58 8.37 2.78
C LEU A 15 -1.10 8.20 4.21
N ILE A 16 -0.34 7.55 5.10
CA ILE A 16 -0.72 7.39 6.51
C ILE A 16 -0.72 8.75 7.22
N ASN A 17 0.28 9.60 6.98
CA ASN A 17 0.29 10.98 7.50
C ASN A 17 -0.91 11.79 7.00
N LEU A 18 -1.30 11.63 5.74
CA LEU A 18 -2.48 12.26 5.16
C LEU A 18 -3.76 11.79 5.85
N ILE A 19 -3.94 10.47 6.02
CA ILE A 19 -5.08 9.89 6.74
C ILE A 19 -5.13 10.39 8.19
N ALA A 20 -3.97 10.48 8.86
CA ALA A 20 -3.87 10.94 10.24
C ALA A 20 -4.09 12.45 10.41
N GLY A 21 -4.04 13.25 9.32
CA GLY A 21 -4.07 14.71 9.37
C GLY A 21 -2.87 15.34 10.08
N LYS A 22 -1.83 14.56 10.41
CA LYS A 22 -0.62 14.98 11.13
C LYS A 22 0.54 14.03 10.82
N LYS A 23 1.77 14.46 11.09
CA LYS A 23 2.96 13.63 10.92
C LYS A 23 3.05 12.57 12.03
N VAL A 24 2.78 11.31 11.69
CA VAL A 24 2.90 10.13 12.58
C VAL A 24 3.94 9.11 12.08
N CYS A 25 4.26 9.15 10.79
CA CYS A 25 5.30 8.36 10.14
C CYS A 25 6.46 9.26 9.71
N GLU A 26 7.69 8.74 9.78
CA GLU A 26 8.83 9.38 9.14
C GLU A 26 8.75 9.18 7.62
N THR A 27 9.05 10.24 6.88
CA THR A 27 9.01 10.25 5.42
C THR A 27 10.31 10.85 4.90
N SER A 28 10.97 10.19 3.95
CA SER A 28 12.08 10.79 3.19
C SER A 28 11.59 11.28 1.84
N SER A 29 12.20 12.36 1.35
CA SER A 29 12.01 12.84 -0.03
C SER A 29 12.82 12.05 -1.06
N GLY A 30 13.58 11.03 -0.63
CA GLY A 30 14.44 10.20 -1.47
C GLY A 30 13.79 8.88 -1.88
N ALA A 31 14.46 8.12 -2.74
CA ALA A 31 14.01 6.78 -3.15
C ALA A 31 14.21 5.71 -2.05
N LEU A 32 14.87 6.06 -0.94
CA LEU A 32 15.16 5.17 0.18
C LEU A 32 13.92 5.05 1.08
N GLY A 33 13.43 3.82 1.25
CA GLY A 33 12.36 3.51 2.20
C GLY A 33 12.79 3.81 3.64
N CYS A 34 11.92 4.46 4.41
CA CYS A 34 12.18 4.74 5.84
C CYS A 34 11.76 3.58 6.75
N THR A 35 10.83 2.74 6.28
CA THR A 35 10.24 1.65 7.05
C THR A 35 11.02 0.37 6.80
N LEU A 36 11.73 -0.13 7.83
CA LEU A 36 12.60 -1.29 7.72
C LEU A 36 11.87 -2.64 7.91
N ASP A 37 10.72 -2.63 8.56
CA ASP A 37 9.89 -3.80 8.87
C ASP A 37 8.40 -3.50 8.73
N TYR A 38 7.65 -3.42 9.84
CA TYR A 38 6.29 -2.92 9.89
C TYR A 38 6.04 -2.20 11.21
N ARG A 39 5.24 -1.13 11.18
CA ARG A 39 4.93 -0.32 12.35
C ARG A 39 3.44 -0.07 12.48
N GLN A 40 2.93 -0.21 13.71
CA GLN A 40 1.54 0.11 14.04
C GLN A 40 1.39 1.60 14.36
N HIS A 41 0.35 2.20 13.81
CA HIS A 41 -0.12 3.54 14.08
C HIS A 41 -1.59 3.49 14.49
N LEU A 42 -1.89 3.89 15.73
CA LEU A 42 -3.26 4.02 16.21
C LEU A 42 -3.79 5.41 15.84
N LEU A 43 -4.85 5.44 15.04
CA LEU A 43 -5.47 6.66 14.54
C LEU A 43 -6.94 6.72 14.95
N ASP A 44 -7.37 7.92 15.34
CA ASP A 44 -8.77 8.24 15.62
C ASP A 44 -9.33 9.00 14.41
N LEU A 45 -10.29 8.41 13.71
CA LEU A 45 -10.97 9.03 12.58
C LEU A 45 -12.45 9.19 12.93
N GLY A 46 -12.82 10.39 13.37
CA GLY A 46 -14.13 10.63 13.98
C GLY A 46 -14.26 9.81 15.28
N ASP A 47 -15.36 9.05 15.41
CA ASP A 47 -15.66 8.20 16.57
C ASP A 47 -15.10 6.78 16.44
N GLN A 48 -14.23 6.52 15.46
CA GLN A 48 -13.71 5.19 15.15
C GLN A 48 -12.20 5.13 15.34
N HIS A 49 -11.73 4.00 15.89
CA HIS A 49 -10.31 3.75 16.16
C HIS A 49 -9.75 2.75 15.15
N TYR A 50 -8.64 3.11 14.52
CA TYR A 50 -7.99 2.30 13.51
C TYR A 50 -6.55 1.99 13.90
N ALA A 51 -6.19 0.70 13.85
CA ALA A 51 -4.79 0.28 13.79
C ALA A 51 -4.36 0.21 12.33
N ILE A 52 -3.58 1.20 11.89
CA ILE A 52 -2.96 1.23 10.57
C ILE A 52 -1.53 0.71 10.66
N TRP A 53 -1.20 -0.27 9.82
CA TRP A 53 0.12 -0.89 9.75
C TRP A 53 0.86 -0.38 8.52
N ASP A 54 1.93 0.39 8.75
CA ASP A 54 2.90 0.77 7.70
C ASP A 54 3.88 -0.38 7.49
N THR A 55 4.26 -0.68 6.25
CA THR A 55 5.14 -1.80 5.91
C THR A 55 6.36 -1.33 5.13
N ALA A 56 7.44 -2.11 5.17
CA ALA A 56 8.57 -1.96 4.25
C ALA A 56 8.11 -2.04 2.77
N GLY A 57 8.88 -1.42 1.88
CA GLY A 57 8.62 -1.46 0.43
C GLY A 57 8.91 -2.84 -0.17
N LEU A 58 7.99 -3.37 -0.98
CA LEU A 58 8.12 -4.72 -1.55
C LEU A 58 9.02 -4.86 -2.78
N ASP A 59 9.61 -3.76 -3.25
CA ASP A 59 10.56 -3.79 -4.36
C ASP A 59 11.40 -2.52 -4.32
N GLU A 60 12.52 -2.57 -3.59
CA GLU A 60 13.40 -1.42 -3.40
C GLU A 60 14.57 -1.39 -4.41
N GLY A 61 14.67 -2.38 -5.31
CA GLY A 61 15.86 -2.60 -6.12
C GLY A 61 17.13 -2.84 -5.28
N THR A 62 18.31 -2.77 -5.91
CA THR A 62 19.61 -2.98 -5.23
C THR A 62 20.09 -1.79 -4.40
N GLN A 63 19.36 -0.67 -4.44
CA GLN A 63 19.67 0.58 -3.72
C GLN A 63 18.68 0.85 -2.59
N GLY A 64 17.82 -0.12 -2.28
CA GLY A 64 16.88 -0.07 -1.18
C GLY A 64 17.52 -0.20 0.20
N THR A 65 16.77 0.22 1.20
CA THR A 65 17.08 0.04 2.61
C THR A 65 16.76 -1.39 3.08
N VAL A 66 15.83 -2.08 2.42
CA VAL A 66 15.40 -3.46 2.71
C VAL A 66 15.35 -4.29 1.42
N PRO A 67 15.96 -5.49 1.37
CA PRO A 67 15.81 -6.39 0.23
C PRO A 67 14.33 -6.82 0.03
N ALA A 68 13.90 -6.96 -1.23
CA ALA A 68 12.50 -7.30 -1.56
C ALA A 68 12.01 -8.60 -0.88
N GLU A 69 12.84 -9.65 -0.85
CA GLU A 69 12.53 -10.92 -0.18
C GLU A 69 12.34 -10.73 1.34
N GLN A 70 13.16 -9.87 1.96
CA GLN A 70 13.07 -9.56 3.38
C GLN A 70 11.80 -8.76 3.70
N ALA A 71 11.43 -7.79 2.85
CA ALA A 71 10.18 -7.04 2.98
C ALA A 71 8.96 -7.96 2.82
N GLU A 72 9.01 -8.89 1.86
CA GLU A 72 7.97 -9.92 1.69
C GLU A 72 7.85 -10.80 2.94
N ALA A 73 8.98 -11.24 3.51
CA ALA A 73 9.00 -12.04 4.73
C ALA A 73 8.40 -11.29 5.94
N TYR A 74 8.73 -10.02 6.11
CA TYR A 74 8.15 -9.19 7.18
C TYR A 74 6.64 -9.02 7.02
N LEU A 75 6.18 -8.81 5.79
CA LEU A 75 4.76 -8.65 5.55
C LEU A 75 4.00 -9.97 5.77
N LYS A 76 4.51 -11.10 5.28
CA LYS A 76 3.97 -12.43 5.58
C LYS A 76 3.88 -12.70 7.09
N LYS A 77 4.92 -12.31 7.84
CA LYS A 77 4.95 -12.41 9.31
C LYS A 77 3.84 -11.57 9.95
N LEU A 78 3.71 -10.30 9.59
CA LEU A 78 2.64 -9.41 10.07
C LEU A 78 1.26 -10.00 9.82
N LEU A 79 1.03 -10.51 8.61
CA LEU A 79 -0.26 -11.09 8.22
C LEU A 79 -0.59 -12.32 9.05
N HIS A 80 0.39 -13.21 9.26
CA HIS A 80 0.23 -14.36 10.13
C HIS A 80 -0.10 -13.93 11.58
N GLU A 81 0.62 -12.95 12.12
CA GLU A 81 0.37 -12.41 13.46
C GLU A 81 -1.05 -11.83 13.59
N LEU A 82 -1.50 -11.04 12.60
CA LEU A 82 -2.81 -10.42 12.65
C LEU A 82 -3.95 -11.44 12.50
N VAL A 83 -3.82 -12.40 11.58
CA VAL A 83 -4.82 -13.45 11.38
C VAL A 83 -5.03 -14.30 12.64
N GLN A 84 -3.99 -14.52 13.46
CA GLN A 84 -4.10 -15.29 14.70
C GLN A 84 -4.73 -14.52 15.87
N ASN A 85 -4.66 -13.18 15.86
CA ASN A 85 -5.09 -12.37 17.01
C ASN A 85 -6.43 -11.67 16.78
N ASN A 86 -6.56 -10.88 15.71
CA ASN A 86 -7.69 -9.97 15.51
C ASN A 86 -8.13 -9.83 14.04
N GLY A 87 -7.53 -10.58 13.12
CA GLY A 87 -7.80 -10.50 11.69
C GLY A 87 -7.30 -9.22 11.02
N VAL A 88 -7.53 -9.17 9.71
CA VAL A 88 -7.27 -8.00 8.86
C VAL A 88 -8.60 -7.54 8.28
N ASP A 89 -8.91 -6.26 8.41
CA ASP A 89 -10.19 -5.69 7.96
C ASP A 89 -10.09 -5.09 6.55
N LEU A 90 -8.91 -4.55 6.19
CA LEU A 90 -8.68 -3.92 4.91
C LEU A 90 -7.20 -4.01 4.52
N LEU A 91 -6.96 -4.32 3.25
CA LEU A 91 -5.66 -4.19 2.59
C LEU A 91 -5.68 -2.93 1.72
N VAL A 92 -4.75 -2.01 1.94
CA VAL A 92 -4.56 -0.79 1.13
C VAL A 92 -3.32 -0.98 0.28
N TYR A 93 -3.52 -1.20 -1.02
CA TYR A 93 -2.42 -1.29 -1.98
C TYR A 93 -2.05 0.09 -2.50
N CYS A 94 -0.97 0.65 -1.98
CA CYS A 94 -0.44 1.95 -2.41
C CYS A 94 0.46 1.77 -3.64
N VAL A 95 0.13 2.46 -4.73
CA VAL A 95 0.88 2.43 -5.99
C VAL A 95 1.14 3.85 -6.48
N ARG A 96 2.26 4.05 -7.16
CA ARG A 96 2.57 5.35 -7.78
C ARG A 96 2.11 5.35 -9.24
N GLY A 97 1.28 6.32 -9.64
CA GLY A 97 0.66 6.39 -10.96
C GLY A 97 1.64 6.48 -12.15
N THR A 98 2.90 6.84 -11.88
CA THR A 98 3.96 6.93 -12.90
C THR A 98 4.74 5.62 -13.12
N ARG A 99 4.50 4.57 -12.31
CA ARG A 99 5.33 3.34 -12.28
C ARG A 99 4.51 2.05 -12.27
N VAL A 100 3.51 1.92 -13.14
CA VAL A 100 2.83 0.62 -13.31
C VAL A 100 3.79 -0.36 -14.02
N ARG A 101 4.44 -1.24 -13.26
CA ARG A 101 5.45 -2.22 -13.73
C ARG A 101 5.00 -3.65 -13.48
N SER A 102 5.74 -4.62 -14.03
CA SER A 102 5.58 -6.07 -13.74
C SER A 102 5.68 -6.43 -12.25
N ALA A 103 6.37 -5.63 -11.43
CA ALA A 103 6.43 -5.80 -9.98
C ALA A 103 5.04 -5.70 -9.32
N LEU A 104 4.12 -4.91 -9.91
CA LEU A 104 2.75 -4.74 -9.44
C LEU A 104 1.95 -6.04 -9.51
N LEU A 105 2.21 -6.87 -10.53
CA LEU A 105 1.63 -8.21 -10.68
C LEU A 105 2.12 -9.17 -9.61
N THR A 106 3.45 -9.25 -9.43
CA THR A 106 4.06 -10.16 -8.45
C THR A 106 3.57 -9.84 -7.05
N ASN A 107 3.59 -8.55 -6.69
CA ASN A 107 3.10 -8.08 -5.40
C ASN A 107 1.62 -8.45 -5.23
N TYR A 108 0.73 -8.02 -6.13
CA TYR A 108 -0.69 -8.34 -6.02
C TYR A 108 -0.98 -9.84 -5.86
N HIS A 109 -0.30 -10.70 -6.63
CA HIS A 109 -0.50 -12.14 -6.54
C HIS A 109 -0.05 -12.74 -5.21
N ILE A 110 1.01 -12.24 -4.59
CA ILE A 110 1.40 -12.65 -3.23
C ILE A 110 0.24 -12.39 -2.26
N PHE A 111 -0.38 -11.20 -2.30
CA PHE A 111 -1.44 -10.83 -1.35
C PHE A 111 -2.76 -11.54 -1.62
N TYR A 112 -3.17 -11.59 -2.89
CA TYR A 112 -4.39 -12.28 -3.29
C TYR A 112 -4.31 -13.78 -2.96
N SER A 113 -3.15 -14.43 -3.14
CA SER A 113 -3.02 -15.87 -2.88
C SER A 113 -2.72 -16.24 -1.41
N ALA A 114 -1.89 -15.46 -0.71
CA ALA A 114 -1.42 -15.81 0.64
C ALA A 114 -2.43 -15.46 1.75
N ILE A 115 -3.22 -14.40 1.58
CA ILE A 115 -4.05 -13.83 2.66
C ILE A 115 -5.52 -14.10 2.41
N CYS A 116 -5.92 -14.15 1.14
CA CYS A 116 -7.30 -14.00 0.79
C CYS A 116 -7.74 -15.00 -0.27
N ARG A 117 -8.32 -16.11 0.20
CA ARG A 117 -9.43 -16.74 -0.55
C ARG A 117 -10.67 -15.81 -0.59
N ARG A 118 -10.51 -14.53 -0.96
CA ARG A 118 -11.52 -13.45 -1.09
C ARG A 118 -12.24 -12.99 0.19
N LYS A 119 -11.59 -13.02 1.36
CA LYS A 119 -12.26 -12.61 2.63
C LYS A 119 -11.98 -11.17 3.08
N VAL A 120 -10.81 -10.61 2.75
CA VAL A 120 -10.44 -9.25 3.14
C VAL A 120 -10.50 -8.35 1.90
N PRO A 121 -11.22 -7.22 1.94
CA PRO A 121 -11.28 -6.30 0.83
C PRO A 121 -9.92 -5.66 0.56
N ILE A 122 -9.65 -5.37 -0.71
CA ILE A 122 -8.43 -4.67 -1.17
C ILE A 122 -8.84 -3.36 -1.82
N ALA A 123 -8.40 -2.24 -1.24
CA ALA A 123 -8.51 -0.92 -1.85
C ALA A 123 -7.17 -0.52 -2.47
N ILE A 124 -7.19 0.00 -3.70
CA ILE A 124 -5.99 0.55 -4.35
C ILE A 124 -5.93 2.07 -4.15
N VAL A 125 -4.77 2.58 -3.76
CA VAL A 125 -4.55 4.03 -3.63
C VAL A 125 -3.44 4.45 -4.58
N ILE A 126 -3.75 5.39 -5.45
CA ILE A 126 -2.87 5.87 -6.50
C ILE A 126 -2.28 7.21 -6.05
N THR A 127 -0.97 7.23 -5.82
CA THR A 127 -0.19 8.42 -5.46
C THR A 127 0.61 8.93 -6.67
N GLY A 128 1.29 10.06 -6.52
CA GLY A 128 2.19 10.55 -7.56
C GLY A 128 1.45 11.19 -8.76
N LEU A 129 0.25 11.72 -8.53
CA LEU A 129 -0.62 12.32 -9.54
C LEU A 129 -0.51 13.85 -9.61
N GLU A 130 0.50 14.44 -8.95
CA GLU A 130 0.74 15.90 -8.90
C GLU A 130 0.85 16.58 -10.27
N ASN A 131 1.28 15.82 -11.29
CA ASN A 131 1.44 16.32 -12.67
C ASN A 131 0.33 15.82 -13.61
N GLN A 132 -0.73 15.20 -13.08
CA GLN A 132 -1.87 14.76 -13.88
C GLN A 132 -2.68 15.98 -14.33
N GLU A 133 -2.87 16.14 -15.65
CA GLU A 133 -3.76 17.18 -16.17
C GLU A 133 -5.23 16.85 -15.87
N GLY A 134 -5.96 17.84 -15.36
CA GLY A 134 -7.40 17.73 -15.10
C GLY A 134 -7.72 16.96 -13.82
N ASN A 135 -8.80 16.17 -13.84
CA ASN A 135 -9.24 15.40 -12.68
C ASN A 135 -8.36 14.16 -12.47
N MET A 136 -7.82 13.99 -11.25
CA MET A 136 -6.99 12.84 -10.88
C MET A 136 -7.66 11.48 -11.11
N GLU A 137 -8.99 11.38 -10.92
CA GLU A 137 -9.76 10.15 -11.16
C GLU A 137 -9.72 9.69 -12.63
N THR A 138 -9.40 10.59 -13.55
CA THR A 138 -9.17 10.24 -14.95
C THR A 138 -8.02 9.24 -15.09
N TRP A 139 -7.04 9.23 -14.17
CA TRP A 139 -5.99 8.23 -14.16
C TRP A 139 -6.58 6.83 -13.96
N TRP A 140 -7.46 6.67 -12.97
CA TRP A 140 -8.09 5.39 -12.67
C TRP A 140 -8.85 4.84 -13.88
N TYR A 141 -9.78 5.61 -14.45
CA TYR A 141 -10.60 5.14 -15.58
C TYR A 141 -9.79 4.74 -16.82
N ARG A 142 -8.62 5.37 -17.02
CA ARG A 142 -7.70 5.01 -18.11
C ARG A 142 -6.95 3.69 -17.86
N ASN A 143 -6.69 3.36 -16.60
CA ASN A 143 -5.82 2.23 -16.22
C ASN A 143 -6.59 1.02 -15.64
N GLU A 144 -7.81 1.20 -15.14
CA GLU A 144 -8.67 0.13 -14.60
C GLU A 144 -8.83 -1.05 -15.57
N PRO A 145 -9.09 -0.85 -16.88
CA PRO A 145 -9.18 -1.98 -17.81
C PRO A 145 -7.89 -2.82 -17.87
N HIS A 146 -6.73 -2.19 -17.71
CA HIS A 146 -5.44 -2.88 -17.70
C HIS A 146 -5.28 -3.76 -16.47
N PHE A 147 -5.69 -3.29 -15.28
CA PHE A 147 -5.72 -4.13 -14.08
C PHE A 147 -6.63 -5.36 -14.25
N GLY A 148 -7.78 -5.19 -14.92
CA GLY A 148 -8.67 -6.29 -15.28
C GLY A 148 -8.01 -7.34 -16.19
N LEU A 149 -7.25 -6.91 -17.22
CA LEU A 149 -6.48 -7.81 -18.09
C LEU A 149 -5.42 -8.60 -17.31
N LEU A 150 -4.86 -7.98 -16.28
CA LEU A 150 -3.90 -8.57 -15.34
C LEU A 150 -4.57 -9.42 -14.24
N LYS A 151 -5.89 -9.59 -14.28
CA LYS A 151 -6.70 -10.33 -13.27
C LYS A 151 -6.55 -9.76 -11.86
N MET A 152 -6.36 -8.46 -11.76
CA MET A 152 -6.33 -7.71 -10.52
C MET A 152 -7.71 -7.10 -10.28
N PHE A 153 -8.23 -7.29 -9.07
CA PHE A 153 -9.55 -6.85 -8.67
C PHE A 153 -9.45 -6.12 -7.34
N PHE A 154 -10.09 -4.97 -7.28
CA PHE A 154 -10.09 -4.09 -6.11
C PHE A 154 -11.53 -3.79 -5.72
N ASP A 155 -11.81 -3.77 -4.42
CA ASP A 155 -13.12 -3.46 -3.87
C ASP A 155 -13.39 -1.94 -3.85
N SER A 156 -12.33 -1.12 -3.89
CA SER A 156 -12.40 0.33 -3.95
C SER A 156 -11.10 0.94 -4.48
N HIS A 157 -11.13 2.21 -4.89
CA HIS A 157 -9.96 2.99 -5.30
C HIS A 157 -9.99 4.42 -4.73
N ALA A 158 -8.82 5.05 -4.65
CA ALA A 158 -8.69 6.49 -4.42
C ALA A 158 -7.47 7.06 -5.17
N CYS A 159 -7.65 8.20 -5.84
CA CYS A 159 -6.57 8.96 -6.45
C CYS A 159 -6.16 10.13 -5.53
N VAL A 160 -4.89 10.18 -5.09
CA VAL A 160 -4.43 11.14 -4.09
C VAL A 160 -3.15 11.86 -4.51
N THR A 161 -3.03 13.12 -4.08
CA THR A 161 -1.77 13.87 -4.04
C THR A 161 -1.28 13.92 -2.59
N THR A 162 -0.03 13.49 -2.37
CA THR A 162 0.61 13.44 -1.05
C THR A 162 1.84 14.31 -1.00
#